data_AF-A0A7V9FNP6-F1
#
_entry.id   AF-A0A7V9FNP6-F1
#
_cell.length_a   1.000
_cell.length_b   1.000
_cell.length_c   1.000
_cell.angle_alpha   90.00
_cell.angle_beta   90.00
_cell.angle_gamma   90.00
#
_symmetry.space_group_name_H-M   'P 1'
#
loop_
_entity.id
_entity.type
_entity.pdbx_description
1 polymer ?
#
loop_
_entity_poly.entity_id
_entity_poly.type
_entity_poly.pdbx_seq_one_letter_code
_entity_poly.pdbx_strand_id
1 'polypeptide(L)'
;MRERWFGRTGRRVPELALEGSIDLEGALVLDRVEDTERLREAHERGTPVVVRAATPEAVKTALARPEVACVLVPTEELLALDLTELTYG
;
A
#
# COMPACT_ATOMS: atom_id res chain seq x y z
N MET A 1 9.38 0.05 10.92
CA MET A 1 8.26 -0.12 9.99
C MET A 1 7.17 0.89 10.34
N ARG A 2 6.69 1.71 9.39
CA ARG A 2 5.63 2.70 9.64
C ARG A 2 4.26 2.06 9.46
N GLU A 3 3.28 2.55 10.21
CA GLU A 3 1.89 2.09 10.15
C GLU A 3 0.96 3.21 9.70
N ARG A 4 0.00 2.88 8.84
CA ARG A 4 -1.02 3.79 8.30
C ARG A 4 -2.43 3.37 8.73
N TRP A 5 -3.35 4.31 8.70
CA TRP A 5 -4.76 4.02 8.95
C TRP A 5 -5.37 3.23 7.79
N PHE A 6 -6.08 2.15 8.11
CA PHE A 6 -6.75 1.31 7.12
C PHE A 6 -8.13 1.88 6.81
N GLY A 7 -8.15 2.97 6.03
CA GLY A 7 -9.36 3.72 5.73
C GLY A 7 -10.10 4.15 7.01
N ARG A 8 -11.43 4.02 7.01
CA ARG A 8 -12.30 4.32 8.17
C ARG A 8 -12.55 3.11 9.08
N THR A 9 -11.81 2.01 8.92
CA THR A 9 -12.06 0.79 9.72
C THR A 9 -11.63 0.93 11.19
N GLY A 10 -10.89 1.99 11.54
CA GLY A 10 -10.35 2.18 12.89
C GLY A 10 -9.15 1.28 13.22
N ARG A 11 -8.64 0.53 12.22
CA ARG A 11 -7.45 -0.32 12.35
C ARG A 11 -6.22 0.38 11.76
N ARG A 12 -5.05 0.13 12.34
CA ARG A 12 -3.76 0.50 11.75
C ARG A 12 -3.12 -0.75 11.14
N VAL A 13 -2.51 -0.58 9.98
CA VAL A 13 -1.80 -1.64 9.26
C VAL A 13 -0.38 -1.18 8.92
N PRO A 14 0.58 -2.11 8.77
CA PRO A 14 1.87 -1.80 8.18
C PRO A 14 1.68 -1.16 6.81
N GLU A 15 2.50 -0.15 6.47
CA GLU A 15 2.44 0.44 5.13
C GLU A 15 2.93 -0.53 4.04
N LEU A 16 3.71 -1.56 4.42
CA LEU A 16 4.20 -2.62 3.56
C LEU A 16 3.92 -3.97 4.24
N ALA A 17 3.40 -4.96 3.52
CA ALA A 17 3.06 -6.27 4.07
C ALA A 17 3.23 -7.37 3.01
N LEU A 18 3.41 -8.62 3.45
CA LEU A 18 3.46 -9.75 2.54
C LEU A 18 2.04 -10.08 2.05
N GLU A 19 1.92 -10.50 0.79
CA GLU A 19 0.64 -10.98 0.28
C GLU A 19 0.06 -12.10 1.16
N GLY A 20 -1.20 -11.91 1.58
CA GLY A 20 -1.90 -12.84 2.46
C GLY A 20 -1.61 -12.67 3.96
N SER A 21 -0.76 -11.72 4.37
CA SER A 21 -0.45 -11.50 5.79
C SER A 21 -1.39 -10.55 6.51
N ILE A 22 -2.21 -9.79 5.78
CA ILE A 22 -3.20 -8.85 6.34
C ILE A 22 -4.60 -9.17 5.84
N ASP A 23 -5.58 -8.91 6.70
CA ASP A 23 -6.99 -8.98 6.33
C ASP A 23 -7.36 -7.78 5.43
N LEU A 24 -7.85 -8.09 4.23
CA LEU A 24 -8.21 -7.12 3.20
C LEU A 24 -9.72 -6.86 3.13
N GLU A 25 -10.50 -7.35 4.10
CA GLU A 25 -11.95 -7.19 4.10
C GLU A 25 -12.35 -5.70 4.00
N GLY A 26 -13.19 -5.41 3.01
CA GLY A 26 -13.66 -4.05 2.72
C GLY A 26 -12.64 -3.12 2.07
N ALA A 27 -11.45 -3.61 1.72
CA ALA A 27 -10.43 -2.83 1.03
C ALA A 27 -10.58 -2.89 -0.50
N LEU A 28 -10.23 -1.79 -1.15
CA LEU A 28 -10.00 -1.77 -2.58
C LEU A 28 -8.57 -2.25 -2.85
N VAL A 29 -8.44 -3.40 -3.49
CA VAL A 29 -7.15 -3.95 -3.90
C VAL A 29 -6.89 -3.59 -5.37
N LEU A 30 -5.74 -2.98 -5.65
CA LEU A 30 -5.31 -2.57 -6.99
C LEU A 30 -3.94 -3.18 -7.33
N ASP A 31 -3.72 -3.48 -8.60
CA ASP A 31 -2.40 -3.96 -9.08
C ASP A 31 -1.48 -2.81 -9.51
N ARG A 32 -2.01 -1.59 -9.61
CA ARG A 32 -1.26 -0.40 -10.03
C ARG A 32 -1.92 0.88 -9.52
N VAL A 33 -1.11 1.93 -9.32
CA VAL A 33 -1.56 3.25 -8.83
C VAL A 33 -1.83 4.28 -9.93
N GLU A 34 -1.88 3.82 -11.19
CA GLU A 34 -2.13 4.68 -12.34
C GLU A 34 -3.60 5.15 -12.40
N ASP A 35 -4.51 4.39 -11.80
CA ASP A 35 -5.93 4.74 -11.69
C ASP A 35 -6.18 5.72 -10.54
N THR A 36 -5.76 6.97 -10.77
CA THR A 36 -5.80 8.05 -9.78
C THR A 36 -7.21 8.45 -9.38
N GLU A 37 -8.18 8.34 -10.29
CA GLU A 37 -9.59 8.61 -9.99
C GLU A 37 -10.12 7.60 -8.98
N ARG A 38 -9.87 6.30 -9.21
CA ARG A 38 -10.33 5.24 -8.32
C ARG A 38 -9.66 5.29 -6.94
N LEU A 39 -8.38 5.67 -6.88
CA LEU A 39 -7.66 5.93 -5.63
C LEU A 39 -8.34 7.04 -4.83
N ARG A 40 -8.64 8.16 -5.51
CA ARG A 40 -9.28 9.32 -4.88
C ARG A 40 -10.68 9.01 -4.38
N GLU A 41 -11.52 8.37 -5.19
CA GLU A 41 -12.87 7.99 -4.81
C GLU A 41 -12.89 7.06 -3.58
N ALA A 42 -11.99 6.07 -3.55
CA ALA A 42 -11.85 5.18 -2.41
C ALA A 42 -11.46 5.95 -1.14
N HIS A 43 -10.50 6.86 -1.25
CA HIS A 43 -10.05 7.70 -0.15
C HIS A 43 -11.17 8.61 0.39
N GLU A 44 -11.90 9.31 -0.48
CA GLU A 44 -13.02 10.19 -0.11
C GLU A 44 -14.16 9.40 0.57
N ARG A 45 -14.41 8.16 0.13
CA ARG A 45 -15.37 7.24 0.75
C ARG A 45 -14.87 6.62 2.05
N GLY A 46 -13.60 6.79 2.41
CA GLY A 46 -12.96 6.14 3.57
C GLY A 46 -12.74 4.64 3.38
N THR A 47 -12.76 4.16 2.13
CA THR A 47 -12.44 2.77 1.78
C THR A 47 -10.91 2.60 1.87
N PRO A 48 -10.40 1.59 2.59
CA PRO A 48 -8.97 1.30 2.61
C PRO A 48 -8.47 0.96 1.21
N VAL A 49 -7.34 1.53 0.81
CA VAL A 49 -6.70 1.23 -0.47
C VAL A 49 -5.45 0.40 -0.24
N VAL A 50 -5.37 -0.73 -0.95
CA VAL A 50 -4.24 -1.64 -0.92
C VAL A 50 -3.72 -1.85 -2.33
N VAL A 51 -2.40 -1.80 -2.50
CA VAL A 51 -1.77 -1.94 -3.82
C VAL A 51 -0.83 -3.13 -3.81
N ARG A 52 -0.94 -4.03 -4.79
CA ARG A 52 0.05 -5.09 -5.02
C ARG A 52 1.23 -4.53 -5.82
N ALA A 53 2.44 -4.84 -5.38
CA ALA A 53 3.65 -4.41 -6.05
C ALA A 53 4.67 -5.55 -6.05
N ALA A 54 5.20 -5.88 -7.23
CA ALA A 54 6.17 -6.94 -7.42
C ALA A 54 7.60 -6.44 -7.67
N THR A 55 7.82 -5.11 -7.62
CA THR A 55 9.14 -4.49 -7.80
C THR A 55 9.37 -3.37 -6.80
N PRO A 56 10.63 -3.07 -6.44
CA PRO A 56 10.97 -1.96 -5.55
C PRO A 56 10.41 -0.61 -6.03
N GLU A 57 10.47 -0.35 -7.34
CA GLU A 57 9.95 0.89 -7.94
C GLU A 57 8.44 0.99 -7.78
N ALA A 58 7.70 -0.10 -8.03
CA ALA A 58 6.26 -0.14 -7.86
C ALA A 58 5.86 0.08 -6.39
N VAL A 59 6.60 -0.51 -5.44
CA VAL A 59 6.41 -0.27 -4.01
C VAL A 59 6.58 1.22 -3.69
N LYS A 60 7.67 1.84 -4.16
CA LYS A 60 7.95 3.26 -3.96
C LYS A 60 6.85 4.15 -4.55
N THR A 61 6.44 3.89 -5.80
CA THR A 61 5.37 4.66 -6.45
C THR A 61 4.05 4.54 -5.70
N ALA A 62 3.74 3.35 -5.15
CA ALA A 62 2.54 3.14 -4.36
C ALA A 62 2.59 3.85 -3.00
N LEU A 63 3.70 3.74 -2.27
CA LEU A 63 3.87 4.38 -0.96
C LEU A 63 3.94 5.92 -1.01
N ALA A 64 4.34 6.49 -2.15
CA ALA A 64 4.30 7.92 -2.40
C ALA A 64 2.87 8.48 -2.46
N ARG A 65 1.85 7.62 -2.62
CA ARG A 65 0.44 8.04 -2.60
C ARG A 65 -0.08 8.11 -1.17
N PRO A 66 -0.60 9.27 -0.71
CA PRO A 66 -1.21 9.39 0.61
C PRO A 66 -2.50 8.56 0.75
N GLU A 67 -3.16 8.24 -0.36
CA GLU A 67 -4.39 7.45 -0.39
C GLU A 67 -4.13 5.97 -0.07
N VAL A 68 -2.92 5.47 -0.32
CA VAL A 68 -2.55 4.07 -0.13
C VAL A 68 -2.29 3.78 1.35
N ALA A 69 -3.08 2.86 1.91
CA ALA A 69 -2.96 2.44 3.29
C ALA A 69 -1.89 1.34 3.46
N CYS A 70 -1.78 0.42 2.51
CA CYS A 70 -0.82 -0.68 2.54
C CYS A 70 -0.39 -1.10 1.13
N VAL A 71 0.86 -1.49 0.98
CA VAL A 71 1.41 -2.14 -0.20
C VAL A 71 1.65 -3.61 0.11
N LEU A 72 1.13 -4.49 -0.73
CA LEU A 72 1.37 -5.93 -0.65
C LEU A 72 2.50 -6.32 -1.58
N VAL A 73 3.46 -7.07 -1.06
CA VAL A 73 4.57 -7.63 -1.83
C VAL A 73 4.49 -9.14 -1.87
N PRO A 74 4.87 -9.77 -3.00
CA PRO A 74 4.81 -11.22 -3.14
C PRO A 74 5.92 -11.96 -2.38
N THR A 75 6.99 -11.28 -1.97
CA THR A 75 8.16 -11.93 -1.33
C THR A 75 8.70 -11.14 -0.14
N GLU A 76 9.39 -11.85 0.77
CA GLU A 76 9.98 -11.26 1.98
C GLU A 76 11.17 -10.34 1.65
N GLU A 77 11.88 -10.56 0.55
CA GLU A 77 12.99 -9.69 0.14
C GLU A 77 12.49 -8.28 -0.15
N LEU A 78 11.32 -8.16 -0.78
CA LEU A 78 10.68 -6.87 -1.03
C LEU A 78 10.15 -6.23 0.27
N LEU A 79 9.76 -7.02 1.26
CA LEU A 79 9.32 -6.53 2.58
C LEU A 79 10.50 -5.95 3.37
N ALA A 80 11.69 -6.50 3.19
CA ALA A 80 12.93 -6.07 3.82
C ALA A 80 13.62 -4.89 3.09
N LEU A 81 13.04 -4.39 2.00
CA LEU A 81 13.59 -3.24 1.28
C LEU A 81 13.73 -2.03 2.20
N ASP A 82 14.95 -1.48 2.24
CA ASP A 82 15.18 -0.17 2.81
C ASP A 82 14.66 0.91 1.82
N LEU A 83 13.39 1.27 2.00
CA LEU A 83 12.72 2.28 1.19
C LEU A 83 13.37 3.67 1.30
N THR A 84 14.13 3.92 2.38
CA THR A 84 14.87 5.16 2.59
C THR A 84 16.08 5.25 1.64
N GLU A 85 16.77 4.15 1.37
CA GLU A 85 17.90 4.12 0.42
C GLU A 85 17.45 4.32 -1.04
N LEU A 86 16.29 3.75 -1.41
CA LEU A 86 15.72 3.88 -2.76
C LEU A 86 15.23 5.29 -3.11
N THR A 87 15.09 6.19 -2.13
CA THR A 87 14.59 7.56 -2.35
C THR A 87 15.69 8.52 -2.83
N TYR A 88 16.97 8.17 -2.66
CA TYR A 88 18.13 9.02 -2.99
C TYR A 88 19.12 8.41 -3.99
N GLY A 89 18.76 7.30 -4.64
CA GLY A 89 19.51 6.72 -5.77
C GLY A 89 19.16 7.35 -7.11
#